data_AF-A0AAV2IVA6-F1
#
_entry.id   AF-A0AAV2IVA6-F1
#
_cell.length_a   1.000
_cell.length_b   1.000
_cell.length_c   1.000
_cell.angle_alpha   90.00
_cell.angle_beta   90.00
_cell.angle_gamma   90.00
#
_symmetry.space_group_name_H-M   'P 1'
#
loop_
_entity.id
_entity.type
_entity.pdbx_description
1 polymer ?
#
loop_
_entity_poly.entity_id
_entity_poly.type
_entity_poly.pdbx_seq_one_letter_code
_entity_poly.pdbx_strand_id
1 'polypeptide(L)'
;MVWRTLEEFREANVLYLEIRGSFTGLSELDGTVHDMRYGVLLVKNISDEFVKKYPDFIGVKVIPSGLRNKQVSQILEEVKTTMALHKEFPDVVSGYDLSGNEALYKPLSYYSEALLYPSQQDPPYHLPYFFHAGETPWQGTETGFNLADAILLNATRVGHAYALSKHPKFLKLILQKGIPVEVQPISNQVLRLVSDFRNHPMVSLMAQNLSLVISCDDRTTMESAPLSHDFFVAFTAMSSEDADLTLLKQLAINSIKFSTLDPKEKEKAMQLWQTQWNTFIADVVHQSGLVPSPTVRHNMAARCSQNSGATLFAFVAVVILNKI
;
A
#
# COMPACT_ATOMS: atom_id res chain seq x y z
N MET A 1 7.51 -4.47 18.87
CA MET A 1 7.39 -4.84 17.43
C MET A 1 7.12 -3.61 16.56
N VAL A 2 6.08 -2.81 16.83
CA VAL A 2 5.73 -1.63 16.02
C VAL A 2 6.90 -0.64 15.89
N TRP A 3 7.52 -0.20 16.99
CA TRP A 3 8.64 0.75 16.96
C TRP A 3 9.77 0.35 15.99
N ARG A 4 10.25 -0.89 16.10
CA ARG A 4 11.29 -1.44 15.22
C ARG A 4 10.87 -1.45 13.76
N THR A 5 9.59 -1.73 13.48
CA THR A 5 9.07 -1.64 12.11
C THR A 5 9.19 -0.22 11.58
N LEU A 6 8.85 0.79 12.38
CA LEU A 6 9.00 2.21 11.98
C LEU A 6 10.46 2.59 11.74
N GLU A 7 11.40 2.09 12.55
CA GLU A 7 12.84 2.28 12.33
C GLU A 7 13.27 1.68 10.98
N GLU A 8 12.93 0.43 10.70
CA GLU A 8 13.29 -0.25 9.44
C GLU A 8 12.73 0.48 8.21
N PHE A 9 11.47 0.93 8.26
CA PHE A 9 10.86 1.68 7.16
C PHE A 9 11.48 3.07 7.00
N ARG A 10 11.75 3.78 8.10
CA ARG A 10 12.43 5.09 8.04
C ARG A 10 13.86 4.97 7.51
N GLU A 11 14.61 3.94 7.90
CA GLU A 11 15.94 3.64 7.35
C GLU A 11 15.90 3.34 5.85
N ALA A 12 14.80 2.75 5.38
CA ALA A 12 14.50 2.58 3.97
C ALA A 12 13.92 3.85 3.29
N ASN A 13 14.03 5.03 3.94
CA ASN A 13 13.47 6.33 3.53
C ASN A 13 11.95 6.35 3.29
N VAL A 14 11.21 5.43 3.90
CA VAL A 14 9.75 5.48 3.90
C VAL A 14 9.28 6.45 4.97
N LEU A 15 8.44 7.42 4.59
CA LEU A 15 8.06 8.53 5.47
C LEU A 15 6.71 8.33 6.15
N TYR A 16 5.88 7.42 5.62
CA TYR A 16 4.50 7.25 6.06
C TYR A 16 4.03 5.82 5.81
N LEU A 17 3.23 5.30 6.74
CA LEU A 17 2.67 3.94 6.67
C LEU A 17 1.15 3.92 6.87
N GLU A 18 0.47 3.10 6.08
CA GLU A 18 -0.91 2.66 6.34
C GLU A 18 -0.94 1.15 6.56
N ILE A 19 -1.22 0.72 7.78
CA ILE A 19 -1.03 -0.67 8.22
C ILE A 19 -2.37 -1.41 8.31
N ARG A 20 -2.49 -2.55 7.65
CA ARG A 20 -3.61 -3.49 7.82
C ARG A 20 -3.32 -4.48 8.93
N GLY A 21 -4.30 -4.73 9.78
CA GLY A 21 -4.21 -5.73 10.83
C GLY A 21 -5.52 -5.90 11.59
N SER A 22 -5.64 -6.95 12.39
CA SER A 22 -6.83 -7.16 13.24
C SER A 22 -6.87 -6.17 14.42
N PHE A 23 -5.70 -5.76 14.92
CA PHE A 23 -5.52 -4.95 16.13
C PHE A 23 -6.18 -5.54 17.39
N THR A 24 -6.52 -6.83 17.36
CA THR A 24 -7.10 -7.61 18.47
C THR A 24 -6.14 -8.70 18.91
N GLY A 25 -6.39 -9.31 20.08
CA GLY A 25 -5.62 -10.47 20.54
C GLY A 25 -4.27 -10.10 21.17
N LEU A 26 -4.09 -8.84 21.52
CA LEU A 26 -3.00 -8.40 22.39
C LEU A 26 -3.32 -8.84 23.81
N SER A 27 -2.42 -9.61 24.43
CA SER A 27 -2.59 -10.10 25.78
C SER A 27 -1.38 -9.80 26.66
N GLU A 28 -1.64 -9.56 27.94
CA GLU A 28 -0.61 -9.43 28.97
C GLU A 28 -0.23 -10.80 29.55
N LEU A 29 0.91 -10.87 30.25
CA LEU A 29 1.36 -12.10 30.93
C LEU A 29 0.40 -12.56 32.05
N ASP A 30 -0.46 -11.68 32.55
CA ASP A 30 -1.48 -12.00 33.55
C ASP A 30 -2.78 -12.57 32.95
N GLY A 31 -2.85 -12.69 31.62
CA GLY A 31 -4.01 -13.21 30.90
C GLY A 31 -5.04 -12.16 30.48
N THR A 32 -4.83 -10.88 30.79
CA THR A 32 -5.66 -9.79 30.27
C THR A 32 -5.60 -9.77 28.74
N VAL A 33 -6.75 -9.75 28.06
CA VAL A 33 -6.84 -9.62 26.59
C VAL A 33 -7.47 -8.28 26.25
N HIS A 34 -6.78 -7.51 25.42
CA HIS A 34 -7.20 -6.18 25.01
C HIS A 34 -8.03 -6.21 23.72
N ASP A 35 -8.94 -5.24 23.60
CA ASP A 35 -9.82 -5.08 22.45
C ASP A 35 -9.14 -4.35 21.28
N MET A 36 -9.87 -4.21 20.17
CA MET A 36 -9.38 -3.51 18.97
C MET A 36 -9.00 -2.06 19.26
N ARG A 37 -9.77 -1.38 20.13
CA ARG A 37 -9.53 0.02 20.49
C ARG A 37 -8.16 0.19 21.14
N TYR A 38 -7.82 -0.67 22.09
CA TYR A 38 -6.51 -0.66 22.72
C TYR A 38 -5.39 -0.86 21.68
N GLY A 39 -5.54 -1.82 20.75
CA GLY A 39 -4.55 -2.06 19.69
C GLY A 39 -4.34 -0.85 18.78
N VAL A 40 -5.42 -0.18 18.39
CA VAL A 40 -5.37 1.07 17.60
C VAL A 40 -4.66 2.18 18.37
N LEU A 41 -5.01 2.39 19.65
CA LEU A 41 -4.41 3.43 20.49
C LEU A 41 -2.94 3.15 20.80
N LEU A 42 -2.55 1.88 20.92
CA LEU A 42 -1.16 1.48 21.07
C LEU A 42 -0.33 1.91 19.85
N VAL A 43 -0.81 1.63 18.63
CA VAL A 43 -0.14 2.07 17.40
C VAL A 43 -0.07 3.59 17.32
N LYS A 44 -1.17 4.29 17.66
CA LYS A 44 -1.19 5.75 17.73
C LYS A 44 -0.10 6.29 18.65
N ASN A 45 -0.07 5.84 19.91
CA ASN A 45 0.87 6.34 20.90
C ASN A 45 2.32 6.09 20.50
N ILE A 46 2.61 4.92 19.92
CA ILE A 46 3.94 4.59 19.40
C ILE A 46 4.30 5.51 18.22
N SER A 47 3.37 5.75 17.29
CA SER A 47 3.56 6.66 16.15
C SER A 47 3.83 8.08 16.61
N ASP A 48 3.07 8.59 17.58
CA ASP A 48 3.23 9.95 18.11
C ASP A 48 4.61 10.14 18.76
N GLU A 49 5.07 9.18 19.58
CA GLU A 49 6.42 9.20 20.16
C GLU A 49 7.51 9.07 19.09
N PHE A 50 7.27 8.27 18.04
CA PHE A 50 8.23 8.10 16.95
C PHE A 50 8.41 9.39 16.15
N VAL A 51 7.31 10.07 15.78
CA VAL A 51 7.35 11.35 15.05
C VAL A 51 7.99 12.46 15.89
N LYS A 52 7.80 12.46 17.22
CA LYS A 52 8.52 13.39 18.11
C LYS A 52 10.04 13.18 18.05
N LYS A 53 10.48 11.92 18.03
CA LYS A 53 11.91 11.57 17.93
C LYS A 53 12.48 11.79 16.52
N TYR A 54 11.67 11.57 15.50
CA TYR A 54 12.04 11.61 14.08
C TYR A 54 11.08 12.52 13.29
N PRO A 55 11.27 13.85 13.31
CA PRO A 55 10.37 14.80 12.65
C PRO A 55 10.33 14.71 11.11
N ASP A 56 11.25 13.96 10.52
CA ASP A 56 11.30 13.60 9.10
C ASP A 56 10.34 12.46 8.73
N PHE A 57 9.74 11.80 9.72
CA PHE A 57 8.68 10.81 9.55
C PHE A 57 7.30 11.47 9.73
N ILE A 58 6.35 11.14 8.85
CA ILE A 58 4.99 11.73 8.85
C ILE A 58 4.12 11.06 9.90
N GLY A 59 4.19 9.73 10.01
CA GLY A 59 3.41 8.97 10.98
C GLY A 59 2.85 7.67 10.41
N VAL A 60 1.84 7.15 11.09
CA VAL A 60 1.19 5.88 10.78
C VAL A 60 -0.31 6.04 10.89
N LYS A 61 -1.06 5.49 9.94
CA LYS A 61 -2.50 5.22 10.10
C LYS A 61 -2.76 3.71 10.02
N VAL A 62 -3.91 3.29 10.52
CA VAL A 62 -4.32 1.90 10.60
C VAL A 62 -5.60 1.64 9.82
N ILE A 63 -5.68 0.46 9.25
CA ILE A 63 -6.86 -0.07 8.55
C ILE A 63 -7.20 -1.40 9.23
N PRO A 64 -8.08 -1.41 10.24
CA PRO A 64 -8.59 -2.64 10.79
C PRO A 64 -9.08 -3.58 9.69
N SER A 65 -8.64 -4.84 9.75
CA SER A 65 -8.91 -5.84 8.73
C SER A 65 -9.40 -7.14 9.35
N GLY A 66 -10.54 -7.62 8.85
CA GLY A 66 -11.10 -8.91 9.19
C GLY A 66 -10.51 -10.05 8.36
N LEU A 67 -10.53 -11.26 8.90
CA LEU A 67 -10.15 -12.46 8.14
C LEU A 67 -11.38 -13.04 7.42
N ARG A 68 -11.24 -13.34 6.13
CA ARG A 68 -12.30 -13.92 5.27
C ARG A 68 -12.79 -15.32 5.68
N ASN A 69 -12.22 -15.93 6.71
CA ASN A 69 -12.70 -17.20 7.27
C ASN A 69 -13.73 -17.01 8.40
N LYS A 70 -13.95 -15.77 8.87
CA LYS A 70 -14.91 -15.44 9.92
C LYS A 70 -16.34 -15.43 9.40
N GLN A 71 -17.28 -15.61 10.33
CA GLN A 71 -18.72 -15.52 10.05
C GLN A 71 -19.14 -14.08 9.78
N VAL A 72 -20.24 -13.89 9.04
CA VAL A 72 -20.79 -12.57 8.70
C VAL A 72 -21.07 -11.74 9.97
N SER A 73 -21.60 -12.36 11.02
CA SER A 73 -21.86 -11.70 12.31
C SER A 73 -20.60 -11.15 12.96
N GLN A 74 -19.47 -11.87 12.87
CA GLN A 74 -18.20 -11.41 13.42
C GLN A 74 -17.63 -10.24 12.61
N ILE A 75 -17.71 -10.31 11.29
CA ILE A 75 -17.31 -9.20 10.40
C ILE A 75 -18.21 -7.98 10.62
N LEU A 76 -19.51 -8.16 10.84
CA LEU A 76 -20.44 -7.07 11.15
C LEU A 76 -20.04 -6.33 12.44
N GLU A 77 -19.68 -7.06 13.50
CA GLU A 77 -19.20 -6.44 14.74
C GLU A 77 -17.88 -5.70 14.52
N GLU A 78 -16.94 -6.26 13.75
CA GLU A 78 -15.69 -5.55 13.39
C GLU A 78 -15.93 -4.28 12.57
N VAL A 79 -16.86 -4.31 11.61
CA VAL A 79 -17.26 -3.12 10.84
C VAL A 79 -17.88 -2.07 11.74
N LYS A 80 -18.77 -2.45 12.67
CA LYS A 80 -19.34 -1.53 13.66
C LYS A 80 -18.28 -0.90 14.55
N THR A 81 -17.36 -1.71 15.09
CA THR A 81 -16.24 -1.23 15.92
C THR A 81 -15.34 -0.30 15.11
N THR A 82 -14.97 -0.67 13.89
CA THR A 82 -14.13 0.16 13.02
C THR A 82 -14.82 1.47 12.67
N MET A 83 -16.13 1.45 12.39
CA MET A 83 -16.92 2.65 12.15
C MET A 83 -16.91 3.59 13.38
N ALA A 84 -17.05 3.05 14.59
CA ALA A 84 -16.99 3.84 15.82
C ALA A 84 -15.59 4.44 16.03
N LEU A 85 -14.53 3.66 15.83
CA LEU A 85 -13.14 4.12 15.97
C LEU A 85 -12.76 5.14 14.88
N HIS A 86 -13.24 4.99 13.65
CA HIS A 86 -13.03 5.97 12.58
C HIS A 86 -13.74 7.31 12.86
N LYS A 87 -14.89 7.29 13.55
CA LYS A 87 -15.54 8.52 14.02
C LYS A 87 -14.75 9.21 15.14
N GLU A 88 -14.18 8.44 16.04
CA GLU A 88 -13.49 8.97 17.22
C GLU A 88 -12.04 9.40 16.94
N PHE A 89 -11.32 8.64 16.11
CA PHE A 89 -9.92 8.84 15.74
C PHE A 89 -9.74 8.88 14.21
N PRO A 90 -10.36 9.84 13.50
CA PRO A 90 -10.28 9.95 12.04
C PRO A 90 -8.85 10.26 11.54
N ASP A 91 -7.97 10.75 12.42
CA ASP A 91 -6.56 10.99 12.17
C ASP A 91 -5.72 9.70 12.24
N VAL A 92 -6.26 8.61 12.80
CA VAL A 92 -5.54 7.35 13.03
C VAL A 92 -6.13 6.19 12.24
N VAL A 93 -7.46 6.04 12.23
CA VAL A 93 -8.16 4.94 11.55
C VAL A 93 -8.58 5.41 10.17
N SER A 94 -8.05 4.78 9.13
CA SER A 94 -8.30 5.15 7.74
C SER A 94 -9.57 4.51 7.16
N GLY A 95 -10.01 3.36 7.69
CA GLY A 95 -11.16 2.60 7.17
C GLY A 95 -11.07 1.11 7.49
N TYR A 96 -11.68 0.26 6.67
CA TYR A 96 -11.75 -1.19 6.89
C TYR A 96 -11.31 -2.03 5.65
N ASP A 97 -10.87 -3.26 5.88
CA ASP A 97 -10.47 -4.23 4.85
C ASP A 97 -10.86 -5.68 5.24
N LEU A 98 -10.80 -6.60 4.28
CA LEU A 98 -10.94 -8.04 4.46
C LEU A 98 -9.75 -8.79 3.83
N SER A 99 -8.87 -9.32 4.69
CA SER A 99 -7.66 -10.05 4.33
C SER A 99 -7.83 -11.58 4.45
N GLY A 100 -6.78 -12.33 4.11
CA GLY A 100 -6.75 -13.79 4.08
C GLY A 100 -6.91 -14.36 2.67
N ASN A 101 -6.68 -15.67 2.51
CA ASN A 101 -6.66 -16.33 1.20
C ASN A 101 -7.98 -16.16 0.43
N GLU A 102 -7.96 -15.31 -0.59
CA GLU A 102 -9.14 -14.88 -1.35
C GLU A 102 -9.75 -15.98 -2.24
N ALA A 103 -8.97 -17.02 -2.56
CA ALA A 103 -9.42 -18.17 -3.35
C ALA A 103 -10.02 -19.29 -2.49
N LEU A 104 -9.57 -19.42 -1.24
CA LEU A 104 -10.02 -20.47 -0.33
C LEU A 104 -11.28 -20.05 0.45
N TYR A 105 -11.40 -18.77 0.76
CA TYR A 105 -12.42 -18.23 1.65
C TYR A 105 -13.53 -17.48 0.89
N LYS A 106 -14.36 -16.73 1.63
CA LYS A 106 -15.59 -16.15 1.09
C LYS A 106 -15.33 -14.86 0.27
N PRO A 107 -16.11 -14.63 -0.81
CA PRO A 107 -16.06 -13.39 -1.58
C PRO A 107 -16.63 -12.21 -0.79
N LEU A 108 -16.40 -10.98 -1.25
CA LEU A 108 -16.92 -9.77 -0.64
C LEU A 108 -18.46 -9.76 -0.60
N SER A 109 -19.10 -10.22 -1.68
CA SER A 109 -20.56 -10.37 -1.76
C SER A 109 -21.17 -11.23 -0.64
N TYR A 110 -20.46 -12.22 -0.10
CA TYR A 110 -20.93 -13.00 1.04
C TYR A 110 -21.08 -12.16 2.31
N TYR A 111 -20.27 -11.10 2.45
CA TYR A 111 -20.27 -10.19 3.59
C TYR A 111 -21.13 -8.94 3.36
N SER A 112 -21.99 -8.91 2.33
CA SER A 112 -22.74 -7.70 1.94
C SER A 112 -23.55 -7.10 3.09
N GLU A 113 -24.14 -7.91 3.96
CA GLU A 113 -24.87 -7.44 5.15
C GLU A 113 -23.96 -6.61 6.08
N ALA A 114 -22.77 -7.13 6.37
CA ALA A 114 -21.79 -6.44 7.20
C ALA A 114 -21.23 -5.19 6.50
N LEU A 115 -20.85 -5.30 5.24
CA LEU A 115 -20.17 -4.23 4.50
C LEU A 115 -21.11 -3.07 4.12
N LEU A 116 -22.41 -3.32 3.99
CA LEU A 116 -23.40 -2.28 3.73
C LEU A 116 -23.91 -1.59 5.00
N TYR A 117 -23.65 -2.16 6.19
CA TYR A 117 -24.12 -1.63 7.47
C TYR A 117 -23.85 -0.13 7.67
N PRO A 118 -22.64 0.42 7.40
CA PRO A 118 -22.38 1.86 7.58
C PRO A 118 -23.29 2.75 6.72
N SER A 119 -23.56 2.35 5.47
CA SER A 119 -24.41 3.09 4.55
C SER A 119 -25.90 3.03 4.90
N GLN A 120 -26.30 2.08 5.74
CA GLN A 120 -27.67 1.88 6.20
C GLN A 120 -27.98 2.59 7.53
N GLN A 121 -27.00 3.27 8.13
CA GLN A 121 -27.22 4.06 9.35
C GLN A 121 -28.07 5.30 9.06
N ASP A 122 -28.63 5.91 10.11
CA ASP A 122 -29.34 7.19 10.02
C ASP A 122 -28.65 8.25 10.91
N PRO A 123 -27.95 9.25 10.34
CA PRO A 123 -27.69 9.44 8.91
C PRO A 123 -26.71 8.39 8.34
N PRO A 124 -26.72 8.12 7.02
CA PRO A 124 -25.77 7.21 6.38
C PRO A 124 -24.32 7.59 6.67
N TYR A 125 -23.50 6.60 6.99
CA TYR A 125 -22.08 6.80 7.26
C TYR A 125 -21.22 6.26 6.12
N HIS A 126 -20.28 7.08 5.64
CA HIS A 126 -19.28 6.66 4.68
C HIS A 126 -18.04 6.14 5.41
N LEU A 127 -17.95 4.82 5.59
CA LEU A 127 -16.73 4.16 6.03
C LEU A 127 -15.85 3.86 4.81
N PRO A 128 -14.61 4.39 4.73
CA PRO A 128 -13.69 4.06 3.64
C PRO A 128 -13.31 2.58 3.66
N TYR A 129 -13.20 1.96 2.48
CA TYR A 129 -12.78 0.57 2.32
C TYR A 129 -11.50 0.44 1.49
N PHE A 130 -10.66 -0.53 1.85
CA PHE A 130 -9.35 -0.78 1.21
C PHE A 130 -9.21 -2.23 0.76
N PHE A 131 -10.26 -2.78 0.17
CA PHE A 131 -10.40 -4.22 -0.07
C PHE A 131 -9.25 -4.81 -0.85
N HIS A 132 -8.69 -5.91 -0.33
CA HIS A 132 -8.06 -6.92 -1.16
C HIS A 132 -9.10 -7.47 -2.16
N ALA A 133 -8.79 -7.41 -3.45
CA ALA A 133 -9.70 -7.96 -4.46
C ALA A 133 -8.96 -8.43 -5.72
N GLY A 134 -9.33 -9.61 -6.20
CA GLY A 134 -8.82 -10.16 -7.46
C GLY A 134 -7.37 -10.62 -7.39
N GLU A 135 -6.86 -11.01 -6.23
CA GLU A 135 -5.56 -11.68 -6.06
C GLU A 135 -5.64 -13.13 -6.55
N THR A 136 -5.77 -13.32 -7.86
CA THR A 136 -5.92 -14.64 -8.46
C THR A 136 -5.37 -14.70 -9.89
N PRO A 137 -4.65 -15.77 -10.26
CA PRO A 137 -4.22 -15.97 -11.63
C PRO A 137 -5.40 -16.42 -12.51
N TRP A 138 -6.48 -16.92 -11.92
CA TRP A 138 -7.62 -17.51 -12.62
C TRP A 138 -8.60 -16.45 -13.13
N GLN A 139 -9.27 -16.73 -14.25
CA GLN A 139 -10.33 -15.90 -14.82
C GLN A 139 -11.71 -16.51 -14.53
N GLY A 140 -12.72 -15.66 -14.35
CA GLY A 140 -14.11 -16.11 -14.21
C GLY A 140 -14.43 -16.78 -12.87
N THR A 141 -13.56 -16.61 -11.87
CA THR A 141 -13.76 -17.08 -10.49
C THR A 141 -14.44 -16.02 -9.63
N GLU A 142 -15.09 -16.44 -8.54
CA GLU A 142 -15.65 -15.52 -7.54
C GLU A 142 -14.58 -14.56 -7.00
N THR A 143 -13.35 -15.05 -6.81
CA THR A 143 -12.19 -14.23 -6.41
C THR A 143 -11.93 -13.07 -7.39
N GLY A 144 -11.97 -13.32 -8.70
CA GLY A 144 -11.84 -12.26 -9.70
C GLY A 144 -13.01 -11.27 -9.65
N PHE A 145 -14.22 -11.74 -9.33
CA PHE A 145 -15.41 -10.89 -9.21
C PHE A 145 -15.46 -10.02 -7.96
N ASN A 146 -14.62 -10.28 -6.94
CA ASN A 146 -14.43 -9.33 -5.84
C ASN A 146 -13.98 -7.94 -6.32
N LEU A 147 -13.36 -7.83 -7.50
CA LEU A 147 -13.07 -6.54 -8.12
C LEU A 147 -14.35 -5.73 -8.39
N ALA A 148 -15.42 -6.38 -8.86
CA ALA A 148 -16.70 -5.72 -9.09
C ALA A 148 -17.30 -5.23 -7.77
N ASP A 149 -17.30 -6.09 -6.74
CA ASP A 149 -17.82 -5.76 -5.42
C ASP A 149 -17.04 -4.60 -4.79
N ALA A 150 -15.72 -4.60 -4.85
CA ALA A 150 -14.89 -3.51 -4.34
C ALA A 150 -15.19 -2.17 -5.05
N ILE A 151 -15.41 -2.19 -6.37
CA ILE A 151 -15.78 -1.00 -7.14
C ILE A 151 -17.18 -0.50 -6.74
N LEU A 152 -18.15 -1.41 -6.58
CA LEU A 152 -19.54 -1.08 -6.23
C LEU A 152 -19.67 -0.56 -4.80
N LEU A 153 -18.85 -1.09 -3.88
CA LEU A 153 -18.73 -0.62 -2.50
C LEU A 153 -17.90 0.67 -2.37
N ASN A 154 -17.49 1.28 -3.49
CA ASN A 154 -16.70 2.51 -3.55
C ASN A 154 -15.40 2.43 -2.72
N ALA A 155 -14.63 1.34 -2.90
CA ALA A 155 -13.32 1.21 -2.28
C ALA A 155 -12.43 2.42 -2.59
N THR A 156 -11.76 2.94 -1.57
CA THR A 156 -10.81 4.04 -1.65
C THR A 156 -9.58 3.61 -2.45
N ARG A 157 -9.10 2.38 -2.23
CA ARG A 157 -8.05 1.70 -2.99
C ARG A 157 -8.35 0.21 -3.06
N VAL A 158 -7.80 -0.47 -4.07
CA VAL A 158 -7.94 -1.93 -4.23
C VAL A 158 -6.59 -2.62 -4.08
N GLY A 159 -6.49 -3.54 -3.12
CA GLY A 159 -5.30 -4.36 -2.88
C GLY A 159 -5.11 -5.43 -3.96
N HIS A 160 -3.87 -5.55 -4.46
CA HIS A 160 -3.40 -6.41 -5.55
C HIS A 160 -4.01 -6.13 -6.92
N ALA A 161 -5.33 -6.25 -7.06
CA ALA A 161 -6.06 -6.18 -8.32
C ALA A 161 -5.47 -7.08 -9.43
N TYR A 162 -4.84 -8.21 -9.08
CA TYR A 162 -4.03 -9.01 -10.00
C TYR A 162 -4.82 -9.48 -11.23
N ALA A 163 -6.09 -9.84 -11.06
CA ALA A 163 -6.98 -10.27 -12.13
C ALA A 163 -7.51 -9.13 -13.01
N LEU A 164 -7.23 -7.86 -12.72
CA LEU A 164 -7.88 -6.70 -13.35
C LEU A 164 -7.71 -6.66 -14.88
N SER A 165 -6.54 -7.03 -15.39
CA SER A 165 -6.28 -7.07 -16.85
C SER A 165 -7.18 -8.07 -17.60
N LYS A 166 -7.77 -9.04 -16.88
CA LYS A 166 -8.70 -10.04 -17.41
C LYS A 166 -10.15 -9.54 -17.46
N HIS A 167 -10.42 -8.33 -16.95
CA HIS A 167 -11.76 -7.76 -16.84
C HIS A 167 -11.82 -6.31 -17.38
N PRO A 168 -11.85 -6.11 -18.71
CA PRO A 168 -11.81 -4.77 -19.32
C PRO A 168 -12.93 -3.82 -18.87
N LYS A 169 -14.11 -4.37 -18.52
CA LYS A 169 -15.21 -3.57 -17.95
C LYS A 169 -14.88 -3.03 -16.56
N PHE A 170 -14.23 -3.83 -15.71
CA PHE A 170 -13.81 -3.41 -14.37
C PHE A 170 -12.66 -2.41 -14.45
N LEU A 171 -11.69 -2.64 -15.36
CA LEU A 171 -10.63 -1.68 -15.64
C LEU A 171 -11.19 -0.32 -16.06
N LYS A 172 -12.16 -0.29 -16.99
CA LYS A 172 -12.83 0.94 -17.40
C LYS A 172 -13.46 1.67 -16.21
N LEU A 173 -14.15 0.95 -15.32
CA LEU A 173 -14.81 1.54 -14.14
C LEU A 173 -13.79 2.07 -13.13
N ILE A 174 -12.71 1.35 -12.87
CA ILE A 174 -11.62 1.77 -11.99
C ILE A 174 -10.97 3.06 -12.51
N LEU A 175 -10.67 3.12 -13.82
CA LEU A 175 -10.11 4.32 -14.45
C LEU A 175 -11.08 5.50 -14.37
N GLN A 176 -12.37 5.28 -14.63
CA GLN A 176 -13.40 6.33 -14.56
C GLN A 176 -13.60 6.88 -13.14
N LYS A 177 -13.57 6.01 -12.13
CA LYS A 177 -13.70 6.41 -10.72
C LYS A 177 -12.38 6.92 -10.12
N GLY A 178 -11.25 6.72 -10.81
CA GLY A 178 -9.93 7.09 -10.32
C GLY A 178 -9.48 6.28 -9.09
N ILE A 179 -9.94 5.02 -8.95
CA ILE A 179 -9.58 4.15 -7.83
C ILE A 179 -8.15 3.62 -8.08
N PRO A 180 -7.18 3.91 -7.21
CA PRO A 180 -5.84 3.39 -7.36
C PRO A 180 -5.76 1.91 -6.94
N VAL A 181 -4.84 1.17 -7.56
CA VAL A 181 -4.50 -0.20 -7.17
C VAL A 181 -3.19 -0.24 -6.39
N GLU A 182 -3.12 -1.11 -5.40
CA GLU A 182 -1.90 -1.37 -4.65
C GLU A 182 -1.27 -2.64 -5.22
N VAL A 183 -0.01 -2.55 -5.65
CA VAL A 183 0.70 -3.65 -6.31
C VAL A 183 1.83 -4.14 -5.41
N GLN A 184 1.89 -5.45 -5.18
CA GLN A 184 2.86 -6.11 -4.31
C GLN A 184 3.60 -7.22 -5.08
N PRO A 185 4.56 -6.88 -5.96
CA PRO A 185 5.18 -7.82 -6.88
C PRO A 185 5.78 -9.04 -6.20
N ILE A 186 6.57 -8.86 -5.13
CA ILE A 186 7.27 -9.96 -4.47
C ILE A 186 6.27 -10.94 -3.87
N SER A 187 5.23 -10.42 -3.19
CA SER A 187 4.15 -11.24 -2.65
C SER A 187 3.50 -12.08 -3.75
N ASN A 188 3.19 -11.48 -4.90
CA ASN A 188 2.57 -12.20 -6.01
C ASN A 188 3.48 -13.31 -6.58
N GLN A 189 4.81 -13.18 -6.54
CA GLN A 189 5.72 -14.26 -6.92
C GLN A 189 5.84 -15.35 -5.84
N VAL A 190 6.02 -14.98 -4.57
CA VAL A 190 6.14 -15.92 -3.45
C VAL A 190 4.87 -16.77 -3.32
N LEU A 191 3.70 -16.16 -3.50
CA LEU A 191 2.39 -16.82 -3.51
C LEU A 191 2.09 -17.56 -4.82
N ARG A 192 3.04 -17.58 -5.77
CA ARG A 192 2.98 -18.31 -7.04
C ARG A 192 1.89 -17.86 -8.01
N LEU A 193 1.50 -16.58 -7.98
CA LEU A 193 0.63 -15.99 -8.99
C LEU A 193 1.39 -15.73 -10.29
N VAL A 194 2.68 -15.43 -10.20
CA VAL A 194 3.58 -15.20 -11.34
C VAL A 194 4.93 -15.87 -11.10
N SER A 195 5.51 -16.49 -12.13
CA SER A 195 6.88 -17.03 -12.06
C SER A 195 7.92 -15.99 -12.48
N ASP A 196 7.64 -15.28 -13.57
CA ASP A 196 8.49 -14.24 -14.15
C ASP A 196 7.79 -12.89 -14.10
N PHE A 197 8.37 -11.92 -13.39
CA PHE A 197 7.81 -10.58 -13.20
C PHE A 197 7.50 -9.84 -14.50
N ARG A 198 8.17 -10.15 -15.61
CA ARG A 198 7.87 -9.57 -16.93
C ARG A 198 6.47 -9.93 -17.43
N ASN A 199 5.90 -11.02 -16.92
CA ASN A 199 4.54 -11.46 -17.21
C ASN A 199 3.52 -10.95 -16.18
N HIS A 200 3.92 -10.07 -15.25
CA HIS A 200 3.01 -9.55 -14.25
C HIS A 200 1.88 -8.73 -14.92
N PRO A 201 0.60 -8.94 -14.60
CA PRO A 201 -0.52 -8.30 -15.30
C PRO A 201 -0.47 -6.77 -15.25
N MET A 202 0.09 -6.21 -14.17
CA MET A 202 0.25 -4.76 -13.98
C MET A 202 1.17 -4.11 -15.01
N VAL A 203 2.07 -4.85 -15.68
CA VAL A 203 2.90 -4.33 -16.79
C VAL A 203 2.00 -3.68 -17.85
N SER A 204 0.97 -4.40 -18.29
CA SER A 204 0.02 -3.92 -19.29
C SER A 204 -0.88 -2.78 -18.80
N LEU A 205 -1.10 -2.70 -17.48
CA LEU A 205 -1.98 -1.69 -16.89
C LEU A 205 -1.26 -0.37 -16.60
N MET A 206 0.05 -0.41 -16.30
CA MET A 206 0.89 0.78 -16.23
C MET A 206 0.90 1.53 -17.57
N ALA A 207 0.96 0.81 -18.69
CA ALA A 207 0.88 1.39 -20.03
C ALA A 207 -0.49 2.03 -20.34
N GLN A 208 -1.53 1.76 -19.54
CA GLN A 208 -2.89 2.30 -19.70
C GLN A 208 -3.19 3.44 -18.73
N ASN A 209 -2.17 4.08 -18.14
CA ASN A 209 -2.31 5.15 -17.15
C ASN A 209 -3.15 4.75 -15.92
N LEU A 210 -3.11 3.47 -15.53
CA LEU A 210 -3.74 3.04 -14.28
C LEU A 210 -3.04 3.71 -13.10
N SER A 211 -3.82 4.39 -12.25
CA SER A 211 -3.34 4.89 -10.96
C SER A 211 -2.91 3.72 -10.08
N LEU A 212 -1.63 3.68 -9.70
CA LEU A 212 -1.13 2.63 -8.83
C LEU A 212 -0.08 3.11 -7.84
N VAL A 213 0.08 2.33 -6.78
CA VAL A 213 1.13 2.45 -5.75
C VAL A 213 1.82 1.10 -5.57
N ILE A 214 3.12 1.10 -5.26
CA ILE A 214 3.89 -0.11 -4.94
C ILE A 214 3.93 -0.28 -3.41
N SER A 215 3.75 -1.51 -2.94
CA SER A 215 3.74 -1.90 -1.52
C SER A 215 4.49 -3.23 -1.35
N CYS A 216 4.94 -3.55 -0.13
CA CYS A 216 5.70 -4.76 0.19
C CYS A 216 4.88 -5.93 0.73
N ASP A 217 3.57 -5.74 0.97
CA ASP A 217 2.73 -6.73 1.68
C ASP A 217 3.37 -7.11 3.05
N ASP A 218 3.46 -8.40 3.36
CA ASP A 218 4.10 -8.98 4.53
C ASP A 218 5.63 -9.19 4.35
N ARG A 219 6.41 -8.10 4.40
CA ARG A 219 7.88 -8.15 4.16
C ARG A 219 8.65 -9.27 4.88
N THR A 220 8.24 -9.61 6.10
CA THR A 220 8.94 -10.57 6.97
C THR A 220 8.77 -12.00 6.47
N THR A 221 7.57 -12.36 6.01
CA THR A 221 7.30 -13.70 5.46
C THR A 221 7.80 -13.81 4.03
N MET A 222 7.91 -12.68 3.33
CA MET A 222 8.47 -12.59 1.98
C MET A 222 10.00 -12.45 1.94
N GLU A 223 10.66 -12.36 3.11
CA GLU A 223 12.10 -12.13 3.26
C GLU A 223 12.64 -10.97 2.39
N SER A 224 11.82 -9.92 2.21
CA SER A 224 12.16 -8.76 1.37
C SER A 224 12.75 -7.62 2.20
N ALA A 225 13.19 -6.53 1.55
CA ALA A 225 13.45 -5.24 2.22
C ALA A 225 12.13 -4.47 2.41
N PRO A 226 12.07 -3.42 3.25
CA PRO A 226 10.82 -2.72 3.55
C PRO A 226 10.04 -2.22 2.33
N LEU A 227 10.72 -1.71 1.29
CA LEU A 227 10.04 -1.36 0.02
C LEU A 227 10.97 -1.34 -1.21
N SER A 228 12.28 -1.21 -1.00
CA SER A 228 13.25 -1.10 -2.09
C SER A 228 13.28 -2.31 -3.02
N HIS A 229 13.04 -3.53 -2.52
CA HIS A 229 12.98 -4.72 -3.39
C HIS A 229 11.77 -4.70 -4.32
N ASP A 230 10.58 -4.33 -3.83
CA ASP A 230 9.38 -4.24 -4.68
C ASP A 230 9.52 -3.12 -5.72
N PHE A 231 10.14 -1.99 -5.38
CA PHE A 231 10.47 -0.95 -6.35
C PHE A 231 11.52 -1.38 -7.37
N PHE A 232 12.53 -2.13 -6.94
CA PHE A 232 13.52 -2.70 -7.84
C PHE A 232 12.85 -3.61 -8.87
N VAL A 233 11.94 -4.50 -8.45
CA VAL A 233 11.18 -5.37 -9.35
C VAL A 233 10.25 -4.56 -10.27
N ALA A 234 9.52 -3.59 -9.71
CA ALA A 234 8.61 -2.74 -10.47
C ALA A 234 9.35 -1.98 -11.59
N PHE A 235 10.54 -1.46 -11.30
CA PHE A 235 11.36 -0.73 -12.24
C PHE A 235 12.08 -1.65 -13.23
N THR A 236 12.79 -2.69 -12.76
CA THR A 236 13.68 -3.48 -13.63
C THR A 236 12.99 -4.58 -14.42
N ALA A 237 11.88 -5.12 -13.92
CA ALA A 237 11.24 -6.29 -14.52
C ALA A 237 9.80 -6.04 -14.98
N MET A 238 9.10 -5.09 -14.37
CA MET A 238 7.70 -4.82 -14.69
C MET A 238 7.48 -3.57 -15.56
N SER A 239 8.53 -2.86 -15.95
CA SER A 239 8.44 -1.66 -16.77
C SER A 239 9.10 -1.84 -18.14
N SER A 240 8.88 -0.89 -19.05
CA SER A 240 9.53 -0.89 -20.37
C SER A 240 11.03 -0.61 -20.24
N GLU A 241 11.82 -1.03 -21.23
CA GLU A 241 13.24 -0.65 -21.33
C GLU A 241 13.44 0.88 -21.31
N ASP A 242 12.48 1.63 -21.84
CA ASP A 242 12.47 3.10 -21.84
C ASP A 242 12.05 3.73 -20.50
N ALA A 243 11.78 2.93 -19.46
CA ALA A 243 11.42 3.47 -18.15
C ALA A 243 12.62 4.16 -17.49
N ASP A 244 12.36 5.31 -16.88
CA ASP A 244 13.39 6.16 -16.31
C ASP A 244 13.00 6.66 -14.90
N LEU A 245 13.75 7.65 -14.40
CA LEU A 245 13.49 8.28 -13.11
C LEU A 245 12.08 8.89 -12.99
N THR A 246 11.40 9.19 -14.10
CA THR A 246 10.04 9.72 -14.08
C THR A 246 9.04 8.68 -13.58
N LEU A 247 9.22 7.39 -13.91
CA LEU A 247 8.38 6.31 -13.38
C LEU A 247 8.54 6.22 -11.86
N LEU A 248 9.78 6.16 -11.37
CA LEU A 248 10.07 6.09 -9.94
C LEU A 248 9.49 7.29 -9.18
N LYS A 249 9.67 8.50 -9.75
CA LYS A 249 9.11 9.73 -9.18
C LYS A 249 7.58 9.69 -9.15
N GLN A 250 6.94 9.23 -10.22
CA GLN A 250 5.48 9.15 -10.31
C GLN A 250 4.91 8.15 -9.31
N LEU A 251 5.54 7.00 -9.13
CA LEU A 251 5.13 6.00 -8.13
C LEU A 251 5.23 6.55 -6.70
N ALA A 252 6.30 7.28 -6.39
CA ALA A 252 6.45 7.95 -5.10
C ALA A 252 5.38 9.06 -4.89
N ILE A 253 5.13 9.91 -5.89
CA ILE A 253 4.08 10.93 -5.83
C ILE A 253 2.69 10.29 -5.66
N ASN A 254 2.40 9.23 -6.42
CA ASN A 254 1.14 8.50 -6.32
C ASN A 254 0.90 7.99 -4.90
N SER A 255 1.95 7.49 -4.25
CA SER A 255 1.88 6.95 -2.90
C SER A 255 1.47 8.02 -1.85
N ILE A 256 1.87 9.29 -2.03
CA ILE A 256 1.38 10.42 -1.22
C ILE A 256 -0.01 10.87 -1.67
N LYS A 257 -0.26 10.94 -2.97
CA LYS A 257 -1.54 11.39 -3.55
C LYS A 257 -2.71 10.52 -3.08
N PHE A 258 -2.51 9.21 -3.09
CA PHE A 258 -3.52 8.20 -2.79
C PHE A 258 -3.53 7.74 -1.33
N SER A 259 -2.71 8.33 -0.47
CA SER A 259 -2.81 8.12 0.98
C SER A 259 -4.10 8.72 1.54
N THR A 260 -4.40 8.34 2.78
CA THR A 260 -5.50 8.86 3.61
C THR A 260 -5.08 10.01 4.51
N LEU A 261 -3.87 10.54 4.30
CA LEU A 261 -3.46 11.80 4.90
C LEU A 261 -4.44 12.92 4.52
N ASP A 262 -4.72 13.81 5.46
CA ASP A 262 -5.50 15.02 5.17
C ASP A 262 -4.74 15.96 4.22
N PRO A 263 -5.39 16.99 3.63
CA PRO A 263 -4.71 17.88 2.69
C PRO A 263 -3.45 18.57 3.23
N LYS A 264 -3.43 18.94 4.51
CA LYS A 264 -2.26 19.58 5.15
C LYS A 264 -1.15 18.58 5.41
N GLU A 265 -1.50 17.38 5.86
CA GLU A 265 -0.57 16.28 6.04
C GLU A 265 0.07 15.87 4.70
N LYS A 266 -0.71 15.82 3.61
CA LYS A 266 -0.21 15.57 2.24
C LYS A 266 0.73 16.65 1.76
N GLU A 267 0.43 17.92 2.03
CA GLU A 267 1.32 19.03 1.68
C GLU A 267 2.66 18.93 2.43
N LYS A 268 2.61 18.68 3.75
CA LYS A 268 3.81 18.44 4.56
C LYS A 268 4.62 17.25 4.03
N ALA A 269 3.96 16.12 3.75
CA ALA A 269 4.59 14.93 3.20
C ALA A 269 5.25 15.20 1.84
N MET A 270 4.58 15.95 0.96
CA MET A 270 5.11 16.32 -0.35
C MET A 270 6.33 17.24 -0.23
N GLN A 271 6.32 18.20 0.69
CA GLN A 271 7.47 19.10 0.91
C GLN A 271 8.70 18.35 1.43
N LEU A 272 8.50 17.47 2.43
CA LEU A 272 9.58 16.62 2.97
C LEU A 272 10.12 15.67 1.90
N TRP A 273 9.22 15.00 1.17
CA TRP A 273 9.60 14.14 0.06
C TRP A 273 10.34 14.89 -1.03
N GLN A 274 9.89 16.09 -1.44
CA GLN A 274 10.54 16.88 -2.48
C GLN A 274 11.96 17.30 -2.08
N THR A 275 12.16 17.60 -0.79
CA THR A 275 13.49 17.90 -0.24
C THR A 275 14.40 16.67 -0.34
N GLN A 276 13.94 15.51 0.13
CA GLN A 276 14.72 14.27 0.06
C GLN A 276 14.97 13.81 -1.39
N TRP A 277 13.99 13.98 -2.28
CA TRP A 277 14.12 13.70 -3.70
C TRP A 277 15.21 14.56 -4.35
N ASN A 278 15.28 15.85 -4.02
CA ASN A 278 16.31 16.74 -4.56
C ASN A 278 17.71 16.34 -4.08
N THR A 279 17.86 15.96 -2.81
CA THR A 279 19.12 15.41 -2.27
C THR A 279 19.50 14.12 -3.01
N PHE A 280 18.56 13.19 -3.16
CA PHE A 280 18.77 11.95 -3.90
C PHE A 280 19.24 12.21 -5.35
N ILE A 281 18.60 13.13 -6.06
CA ILE A 281 19.02 13.48 -7.43
C ILE A 281 20.43 14.08 -7.45
N ALA A 282 20.76 14.97 -6.51
CA ALA A 282 22.10 15.54 -6.41
C ALA A 282 23.17 14.46 -6.17
N ASP A 283 22.88 13.49 -5.30
CA ASP A 283 23.77 12.37 -4.99
C ASP A 283 23.95 11.45 -6.21
N VAL A 284 22.87 11.09 -6.91
CA VAL A 284 22.92 10.25 -8.12
C VAL A 284 23.73 10.94 -9.22
N VAL A 285 23.52 12.23 -9.44
CA VAL A 285 24.27 13.04 -10.42
C VAL A 285 25.76 13.06 -10.09
N HIS A 286 26.10 13.30 -8.81
CA HIS A 286 27.48 13.29 -8.33
C HIS A 286 28.15 11.91 -8.48
N GLN A 287 27.48 10.83 -8.04
CA GLN A 287 28.00 9.46 -8.11
C GLN A 287 28.17 8.96 -9.55
N SER A 288 27.27 9.35 -10.44
CA SER A 288 27.31 8.93 -11.85
C SER A 288 28.36 9.69 -12.67
N GLY A 289 29.04 10.68 -12.09
CA GLY A 289 29.92 11.60 -12.82
C GLY A 289 29.18 12.43 -13.88
N LEU A 290 27.85 12.50 -13.78
CA LEU A 290 27.02 13.30 -14.68
C LEU A 290 27.20 14.75 -14.25
N VAL A 291 28.03 15.52 -14.94
CA VAL A 291 28.10 16.97 -14.69
C VAL A 291 26.78 17.58 -15.18
N PRO A 292 26.06 18.38 -14.37
CA PRO A 292 24.92 19.13 -14.87
C PRO A 292 25.39 19.96 -16.06
N SER A 293 24.93 19.63 -17.27
CA SER A 293 25.34 20.35 -18.48
C SER A 293 24.91 21.81 -18.35
N PRO A 294 25.83 22.78 -18.33
CA PRO A 294 25.46 24.16 -18.57
C PRO A 294 25.22 24.25 -20.07
N THR A 295 23.96 24.09 -20.50
CA THR A 295 23.53 24.09 -21.91
C THR A 295 24.09 22.94 -22.77
N VAL A 296 23.22 22.33 -23.59
CA VAL A 296 23.58 21.30 -24.56
C VAL A 296 24.66 21.85 -25.52
N ARG A 297 25.89 21.35 -25.40
CA ARG A 297 26.87 21.30 -26.50
C ARG A 297 27.60 19.96 -26.46
N HIS A 298 27.63 19.30 -27.62
CA HIS A 298 28.23 18.01 -27.89
C HIS A 298 29.71 17.91 -27.43
N ASN A 299 30.07 16.83 -26.72
CA ASN A 299 30.94 15.75 -27.22
C ASN A 299 31.59 14.91 -26.08
N MET A 300 31.47 13.59 -26.25
CA MET A 300 32.41 12.49 -25.97
C MET A 300 32.96 12.20 -24.56
N ALA A 301 32.60 10.97 -24.13
CA ALA A 301 33.45 9.85 -23.70
C ALA A 301 34.28 9.96 -22.40
N ALA A 302 33.95 9.08 -21.43
CA ALA A 302 34.92 8.25 -20.70
C ALA A 302 34.23 7.07 -19.97
N ARG A 303 34.91 5.92 -19.97
CA ARG A 303 34.60 4.69 -19.21
C ARG A 303 35.23 4.78 -17.80
N CYS A 304 34.59 4.23 -16.76
CA CYS A 304 35.11 3.10 -15.96
C CYS A 304 34.29 2.77 -14.68
N SER A 305 33.90 1.49 -14.61
CA SER A 305 33.94 0.53 -13.49
C SER A 305 33.67 0.88 -12.00
N GLN A 306 32.77 0.04 -11.46
CA GLN A 306 32.73 -0.63 -10.14
C GLN A 306 32.04 0.03 -8.92
N ASN A 307 30.93 -0.64 -8.55
CA ASN A 307 30.38 -0.93 -7.22
C ASN A 307 30.40 0.14 -6.12
N SER A 308 29.19 0.61 -5.79
CA SER A 308 28.73 0.75 -4.41
C SER A 308 27.21 0.55 -4.38
N GLY A 309 26.73 -0.31 -3.48
CA GLY A 309 25.29 -0.52 -3.28
C GLY A 309 24.63 0.77 -2.78
N ALA A 310 23.85 1.40 -3.64
CA ALA A 310 23.02 2.54 -3.28
C ALA A 310 21.57 2.06 -3.15
N THR A 311 21.16 1.75 -1.92
CA THR A 311 19.74 1.59 -1.58
C THR A 311 19.28 2.88 -0.93
N LEU A 312 18.78 3.84 -1.71
CA LEU A 312 18.05 4.99 -1.18
C LEU A 312 16.87 5.29 -2.08
N PHE A 313 15.67 5.06 -1.56
CA PHE A 313 14.46 5.50 -2.21
C PHE A 313 13.44 5.99 -1.18
N ALA A 314 12.90 7.20 -1.35
CA ALA A 314 11.88 7.73 -0.47
C ALA A 314 10.47 7.37 -0.95
N PHE A 315 9.69 6.65 -0.14
CA PHE A 315 8.38 6.13 -0.54
C PHE A 315 7.31 6.23 0.56
N VAL A 316 6.04 6.03 0.20
CA VAL A 316 4.97 5.69 1.14
C VAL A 316 4.68 4.21 0.98
N ALA A 317 4.62 3.47 2.09
CA ALA A 317 4.29 2.05 2.07
C ALA A 317 2.94 1.79 2.72
N VAL A 318 2.15 0.96 2.05
CA VAL A 318 1.06 0.22 2.68
C VAL A 318 1.67 -1.07 3.22
N VAL A 319 1.43 -1.40 4.49
CA VAL A 319 1.95 -2.64 5.11
C VAL A 319 0.77 -3.50 5.54
N ILE A 320 0.82 -4.79 5.26
CA ILE A 320 -0.17 -5.76 5.73
C ILE A 320 0.54 -6.66 6.76
N LEU A 321 -0.06 -6.84 7.94
CA LEU A 321 0.53 -7.63 9.03
C LEU A 321 -0.11 -9.01 9.21
N ASN A 322 -1.18 -9.34 8.46
CA ASN A 322 -2.01 -10.52 8.71
C ASN A 322 -2.40 -11.25 7.41
N LYS A 323 -1.43 -11.65 6.58
CA LYS A 323 -1.69 -12.56 5.45
C LYS A 323 -1.06 -13.93 5.64
N ILE A 324 -1.60 -14.71 6.58
CA ILE A 324 -1.53 -16.18 6.56
C ILE A 324 -2.86 -16.74 7.07
#